data_AF-A0A852KQ48-F1
#
_entry.id   AF-A0A852KQ48-F1
#
_cell.length_a   1.000
_cell.length_b   1.000
_cell.length_c   1.000
_cell.angle_alpha   90.00
_cell.angle_beta   90.00
_cell.angle_gamma   90.00
#
_symmetry.space_group_name_H-M   'P 1'
#
loop_
_entity.id
_entity.type
_entity.pdbx_description
1 polymer ?
#
loop_
_entity_poly.entity_id
_entity_poly.type
_entity_poly.pdbx_seq_one_letter_code
_entity_poly.pdbx_strand_id
1 'polypeptide(L)'
;QFQSLQLEREMCLASNCSLARVNLSLRPRLEDGKAALAIKYQELREIREACWDKQQRLETYLEQWSPPNVLGQLQAKLDAAEAESEAQIEQFLAQDLPLDSFLEAFCQSRARSHVCQTQMRKLQELLQKEQLGRDPPAPPACPASPARARLAPLCAAVTPKAF
;
A
#
# COMPACT_ATOMS: atom_id res chain seq x y z
N GLN A 1 -17.41 73.46 -8.76
CA GLN A 1 -16.34 72.44 -8.94
C GLN A 1 -15.90 71.83 -7.61
N PHE A 2 -15.66 72.61 -6.55
CA PHE A 2 -15.31 72.04 -5.23
C PHE A 2 -16.42 71.17 -4.61
N GLN A 3 -17.69 71.62 -4.68
CA GLN A 3 -18.83 70.89 -4.11
C GLN A 3 -19.11 69.54 -4.80
N SER A 4 -18.89 69.42 -6.11
CA SER A 4 -19.06 68.15 -6.83
C SER A 4 -17.99 67.13 -6.42
N LEU A 5 -16.74 67.58 -6.29
CA LEU A 5 -15.64 66.75 -5.80
C LEU A 5 -15.86 66.31 -4.33
N GLN A 6 -16.47 67.17 -3.51
CA GLN A 6 -16.85 66.80 -2.14
C GLN A 6 -17.93 65.71 -2.12
N LEU A 7 -18.97 65.84 -2.94
CA LEU A 7 -20.03 64.85 -3.04
C LEU A 7 -19.50 63.50 -3.54
N GLU A 8 -18.65 63.49 -4.57
CA GLU A 8 -18.00 62.28 -5.08
C GLU A 8 -17.14 61.60 -4.01
N ARG A 9 -16.40 62.39 -3.22
CA ARG A 9 -15.62 61.86 -2.09
C ARG A 9 -16.52 61.21 -1.04
N GLU A 10 -17.61 61.86 -0.65
CA GLU A 10 -18.55 61.32 0.34
C GLU A 10 -19.22 60.03 -0.15
N MET A 11 -19.64 59.99 -1.42
CA MET A 11 -20.19 58.79 -2.05
C MET A 11 -19.16 57.64 -2.06
N CYS A 12 -17.91 57.92 -2.41
CA CYS A 12 -16.83 56.94 -2.40
C CYS A 12 -16.54 56.42 -0.98
N LEU A 13 -16.50 57.31 0.01
CA LEU A 13 -16.32 56.94 1.41
C LEU A 13 -17.48 56.09 1.95
N ALA A 14 -18.72 56.46 1.63
CA ALA A 14 -19.89 55.69 2.02
C ALA A 14 -19.86 54.27 1.42
N SER A 15 -19.54 54.16 0.14
CA SER A 15 -19.36 52.89 -0.57
C SER A 15 -18.22 52.04 0.01
N ASN A 16 -17.06 52.66 0.29
CA ASN A 16 -15.94 51.96 0.91
C ASN A 16 -16.30 51.45 2.32
N CYS A 17 -16.98 52.26 3.13
CA CYS A 17 -17.47 51.87 4.45
C CYS A 17 -18.47 50.71 4.39
N SER A 18 -19.41 50.71 3.44
CA SER A 18 -20.36 49.60 3.29
C SER A 18 -19.64 48.31 2.89
N LEU A 19 -18.70 48.38 1.94
CA LEU A 19 -17.88 47.24 1.54
C LEU A 19 -17.00 46.72 2.69
N ALA A 20 -16.38 47.62 3.45
CA ALA A 20 -15.56 47.26 4.61
C ALA A 20 -16.40 46.53 5.67
N ARG A 21 -17.61 47.01 5.98
CA ARG A 21 -18.52 46.33 6.92
C ARG A 21 -18.90 44.93 6.44
N VAL A 22 -19.24 44.78 5.16
CA VAL A 22 -19.55 43.46 4.59
C VAL A 22 -18.32 42.54 4.65
N ASN A 23 -17.14 43.03 4.26
CA ASN A 23 -15.90 42.25 4.34
C ASN A 23 -15.58 41.79 5.77
N LEU A 24 -15.74 42.68 6.76
CA LEU A 24 -15.57 42.34 8.17
C LEU A 24 -16.60 41.30 8.64
N SER A 25 -17.85 41.39 8.17
CA SER A 25 -18.88 40.39 8.50
C SER A 25 -18.61 39.00 7.89
N LEU A 26 -17.93 38.95 6.74
CA LEU A 26 -17.62 37.69 6.05
C LEU A 26 -16.34 37.01 6.56
N ARG A 27 -15.42 37.77 7.18
CA ARG A 27 -14.17 37.24 7.74
C ARG A 27 -14.33 36.01 8.64
N PRO A 28 -15.20 35.98 9.67
CA PRO A 28 -15.31 34.82 10.55
C PRO A 28 -15.69 33.56 9.77
N ARG A 29 -16.68 33.67 8.87
CA ARG A 29 -17.09 32.53 8.02
C ARG A 29 -15.96 32.03 7.11
N LEU A 30 -15.12 32.93 6.59
CA LEU A 30 -13.96 32.54 5.79
C LEU A 30 -12.88 31.88 6.64
N GLU A 31 -12.65 32.36 7.85
CA GLU A 31 -11.69 31.79 8.80
C GLU A 31 -12.13 30.40 9.26
N ASP A 32 -13.40 30.24 9.63
CA ASP A 32 -14.01 28.95 9.96
C ASP A 32 -13.91 27.97 8.79
N GLY A 33 -14.22 28.43 7.56
CA GLY A 33 -14.11 27.63 6.35
C GLY A 33 -12.68 27.17 6.08
N LYS A 34 -11.68 28.04 6.30
CA LYS A 34 -10.25 27.68 6.18
C LYS A 34 -9.84 26.66 7.23
N ALA A 35 -10.28 26.83 8.48
CA ALA A 35 -9.99 25.91 9.57
C ALA A 35 -10.60 24.52 9.31
N ALA A 36 -11.87 24.46 8.92
CA ALA A 36 -12.56 23.21 8.57
C ALA A 36 -11.87 22.51 7.39
N LEU A 37 -11.47 23.26 6.37
CA LEU A 37 -10.74 22.71 5.23
C LEU A 37 -9.36 22.15 5.64
N ALA A 38 -8.64 22.86 6.48
CA ALA A 38 -7.35 22.39 7.01
C ALA A 38 -7.49 21.08 7.78
N ILE A 39 -8.54 20.94 8.61
CA ILE A 39 -8.87 19.69 9.31
C ILE A 39 -9.11 18.56 8.31
N LYS A 40 -9.90 18.79 7.25
CA LYS A 40 -10.16 17.77 6.23
C LYS A 40 -8.91 17.36 5.44
N TYR A 41 -8.02 18.30 5.15
CA TYR A 41 -6.73 17.96 4.55
C TYR A 41 -5.85 17.14 5.47
N GLN A 42 -5.88 17.42 6.77
CA GLN A 42 -5.13 16.66 7.76
C GLN A 42 -5.68 15.24 7.90
N GLU A 43 -7.00 15.06 8.03
CA GLU A 43 -7.65 13.74 8.04
C GLU A 43 -7.30 12.95 6.76
N LEU A 44 -7.36 13.59 5.59
CA LEU A 44 -7.01 12.96 4.32
C LEU A 44 -5.54 12.51 4.28
N ARG A 45 -4.64 13.33 4.83
CA ARG A 45 -3.22 12.99 4.92
C ARG A 45 -3.02 11.75 5.79
N GLU A 46 -3.61 11.72 6.97
CA GLU A 46 -3.52 10.59 7.91
C GLU A 46 -4.06 9.29 7.29
N ILE A 47 -5.23 9.35 6.62
CA ILE A 47 -5.79 8.18 5.94
C ILE A 47 -4.87 7.73 4.80
N ARG A 48 -4.30 8.66 4.03
CA ARG A 48 -3.37 8.33 2.95
C ARG A 48 -2.12 7.64 3.47
N GLU A 49 -1.53 8.16 4.53
CA GLU A 49 -0.35 7.56 5.18
C GLU A 49 -0.68 6.16 5.71
N ALA A 50 -1.80 6.00 6.42
CA ALA A 50 -2.23 4.69 6.91
C ALA A 50 -2.52 3.69 5.78
N CYS A 51 -3.07 4.14 4.65
CA CYS A 51 -3.26 3.30 3.46
C CYS A 51 -1.92 2.91 2.82
N TRP A 52 -0.98 3.86 2.72
CA TRP A 52 0.36 3.59 2.21
C TRP A 52 1.08 2.55 3.06
N ASP A 53 1.07 2.67 4.38
CA ASP A 53 1.68 1.71 5.29
C ASP A 53 1.09 0.31 5.15
N LYS A 54 -0.25 0.22 5.03
CA LYS A 54 -0.93 -1.07 4.79
C LYS A 54 -0.53 -1.67 3.44
N GLN A 55 -0.43 -0.84 2.40
CA GLN A 55 0.00 -1.29 1.08
C GLN A 55 1.44 -1.82 1.11
N GLN A 56 2.38 -1.10 1.73
CA GLN A 56 3.76 -1.53 1.87
C GLN A 56 3.86 -2.87 2.61
N ARG A 57 3.12 -3.03 3.72
CA ARG A 57 3.07 -4.32 4.45
C ARG A 57 2.53 -5.44 3.57
N LEU A 58 1.46 -5.20 2.81
CA LEU A 58 0.90 -6.19 1.89
C LEU A 58 1.90 -6.56 0.79
N GLU A 59 2.58 -5.59 0.19
CA GLU A 59 3.62 -5.83 -0.82
C GLU A 59 4.74 -6.72 -0.25
N THR A 60 5.25 -6.41 0.95
CA THR A 60 6.26 -7.25 1.61
C THR A 60 5.76 -8.67 1.88
N TYR A 61 4.52 -8.83 2.36
CA TYR A 61 3.93 -10.17 2.58
C TYR A 61 3.77 -10.93 1.27
N LEU A 62 3.28 -10.29 0.20
CA LEU A 62 3.09 -10.90 -1.10
C LEU A 62 4.41 -11.29 -1.75
N GLU A 63 5.45 -10.47 -1.60
CA GLU A 63 6.80 -10.81 -2.02
C GLU A 63 7.32 -12.01 -1.24
N GLN A 64 7.28 -11.99 0.10
CA GLN A 64 7.77 -13.08 0.95
C GLN A 64 7.12 -14.43 0.61
N TRP A 65 5.82 -14.42 0.33
CA TRP A 65 5.03 -15.62 0.01
C TRP A 65 4.80 -15.81 -1.49
N SER A 66 5.54 -15.08 -2.33
CA SER A 66 5.49 -15.29 -3.77
C SER A 66 6.01 -16.70 -4.10
N PRO A 67 5.42 -17.37 -5.10
CA PRO A 67 5.85 -18.71 -5.50
C PRO A 67 7.37 -18.89 -5.68
N PRO A 68 8.11 -17.99 -6.37
CA PRO A 68 9.55 -18.13 -6.51
C PRO A 68 10.29 -18.00 -5.16
N ASN A 69 9.86 -17.10 -4.27
CA ASN A 69 10.48 -16.95 -2.95
C ASN A 69 10.22 -18.14 -2.04
N VAL A 70 9.02 -18.72 -2.08
CA VAL A 70 8.70 -19.95 -1.33
C VAL A 70 9.51 -21.13 -1.87
N LEU A 71 9.63 -21.28 -3.20
CA LEU A 71 10.47 -22.31 -3.81
C LEU A 71 11.94 -22.15 -3.41
N GLY A 72 12.49 -20.93 -3.43
CA GLY A 72 13.85 -20.66 -2.98
C GLY A 72 14.06 -20.98 -1.50
N GLN A 73 13.10 -20.64 -0.63
CA GLN A 73 13.15 -21.01 0.79
C GLN A 73 13.12 -22.53 1.01
N LEU A 74 12.29 -23.26 0.24
CA LEU A 74 12.25 -24.72 0.32
C LEU A 74 13.54 -25.36 -0.20
N GLN A 75 14.14 -24.84 -1.27
CA GLN A 75 15.43 -25.29 -1.78
C GLN A 75 16.53 -25.09 -0.73
N ALA A 76 16.62 -23.91 -0.12
CA ALA A 76 17.62 -23.67 0.93
C ALA A 76 17.46 -24.60 2.14
N LYS A 77 16.22 -24.90 2.55
CA LYS A 77 15.94 -25.88 3.61
C LYS A 77 16.32 -27.30 3.19
N LEU A 78 16.12 -27.66 1.93
CA LEU A 78 16.51 -28.94 1.37
C LEU A 78 18.04 -29.09 1.42
N ASP A 79 18.76 -28.12 0.87
CA ASP A 79 20.22 -28.11 0.82
C ASP A 79 20.82 -28.20 2.23
N ALA A 80 20.25 -27.47 3.20
CA ALA A 80 20.67 -27.54 4.59
C ALA A 80 20.43 -28.93 5.21
N ALA A 81 19.27 -29.55 4.97
CA ALA A 81 18.97 -30.88 5.48
C ALA A 81 19.84 -31.97 4.81
N GLU A 82 20.17 -31.82 3.53
CA GLU A 82 21.07 -32.71 2.81
C GLU A 82 22.51 -32.59 3.34
N ALA A 83 23.01 -31.38 3.51
CA ALA A 83 24.31 -31.13 4.13
C ALA A 83 24.41 -31.65 5.58
N GLU A 84 23.36 -31.46 6.40
CA GLU A 84 23.28 -32.07 7.75
C GLU A 84 23.41 -33.60 7.67
N SER A 85 22.72 -34.23 6.70
CA SER A 85 22.74 -35.68 6.52
C SER A 85 24.11 -36.21 6.07
N GLU A 86 24.81 -35.46 5.20
CA GLU A 86 26.16 -35.79 4.76
C GLU A 86 27.16 -35.68 5.91
N ALA A 87 27.10 -34.60 6.70
CA ALA A 87 27.95 -34.43 7.88
C ALA A 87 27.74 -35.55 8.91
N GLN A 88 26.50 -35.99 9.11
CA GLN A 88 26.19 -37.13 9.99
C GLN A 88 26.80 -38.43 9.48
N ILE A 89 26.78 -38.67 8.16
CA ILE A 89 27.45 -39.83 7.54
C ILE A 89 28.95 -39.76 7.76
N GLU A 90 29.58 -38.61 7.50
CA GLU A 90 31.03 -38.42 7.68
C GLU A 90 31.46 -38.68 9.13
N GLN A 91 30.74 -38.12 10.11
CA GLN A 91 31.00 -38.34 11.54
C GLN A 91 30.84 -39.80 11.94
N PHE A 92 29.81 -40.48 11.44
CA PHE A 92 29.60 -41.90 11.71
C PHE A 92 30.72 -42.77 11.11
N LEU A 93 31.16 -42.48 9.89
CA LEU A 93 32.27 -43.20 9.24
C LEU A 93 33.61 -42.94 9.94
N ALA A 94 33.79 -41.75 10.53
CA ALA A 94 34.93 -41.41 11.37
C ALA A 94 34.90 -42.07 12.76
N GLN A 95 33.80 -42.76 13.12
CA GLN A 95 33.54 -43.33 14.45
C GLN A 95 33.37 -42.28 15.56
N ASP A 96 33.11 -41.02 15.19
CA ASP A 96 32.87 -39.91 16.13
C ASP A 96 31.41 -39.85 16.61
N LEU A 97 30.52 -40.64 15.99
CA LEU A 97 29.09 -40.70 16.30
C LEU A 97 28.64 -42.15 16.51
N PRO A 98 28.04 -42.51 17.67
CA PRO A 98 27.56 -43.87 17.92
C PRO A 98 26.34 -44.19 17.05
N LEU A 99 26.14 -45.49 16.77
CA LEU A 99 25.10 -45.97 15.84
C LEU A 99 23.71 -45.46 16.17
N ASP A 100 23.27 -45.56 17.42
CA ASP A 100 21.90 -45.17 17.81
C ASP A 100 21.65 -43.66 17.58
N SER A 101 22.62 -42.82 17.94
CA SER A 101 22.56 -41.38 17.70
C SER A 101 22.61 -41.03 16.22
N PHE A 102 23.43 -41.73 15.44
CA PHE A 102 23.46 -41.57 13.98
C PHE A 102 22.10 -41.88 13.37
N LEU A 103 21.52 -43.04 13.69
CA LEU A 103 20.24 -43.45 13.12
C LEU A 103 19.14 -42.44 13.44
N GLU A 104 19.05 -41.97 14.68
CA GLU A 104 18.08 -40.96 15.06
C GLU A 104 18.28 -39.66 14.27
N ALA A 105 19.49 -39.10 14.28
CA ALA A 105 19.77 -37.80 13.67
C ALA A 105 19.67 -37.84 12.13
N PHE A 106 20.12 -38.94 11.51
CA PHE A 106 20.06 -39.18 10.07
C PHE A 106 18.63 -39.40 9.59
N CYS A 107 17.83 -40.21 10.28
CA CYS A 107 16.42 -40.36 9.93
C CYS A 107 15.69 -39.02 10.00
N GLN A 108 16.00 -38.16 10.97
CA GLN A 108 15.40 -36.83 11.09
C GLN A 108 15.81 -35.88 9.97
N SER A 109 17.09 -35.82 9.59
CA SER A 109 17.57 -34.96 8.49
C SER A 109 17.03 -35.43 7.14
N ARG A 110 17.03 -36.74 6.88
CA ARG A 110 16.44 -37.34 5.68
C ARG A 110 14.94 -37.14 5.58
N ALA A 111 14.20 -37.27 6.69
CA ALA A 111 12.77 -36.98 6.71
C ALA A 111 12.49 -35.52 6.31
N ARG A 112 13.28 -34.56 6.85
CA ARG A 112 13.17 -33.14 6.49
C ARG A 112 13.47 -32.89 5.01
N SER A 113 14.53 -33.50 4.46
CA SER A 113 14.85 -33.42 3.02
C SER A 113 13.69 -33.95 2.16
N HIS A 114 13.16 -35.14 2.45
CA HIS A 114 12.05 -35.71 1.68
C HIS A 114 10.77 -34.87 1.75
N VAL A 115 10.46 -34.30 2.91
CA VAL A 115 9.33 -33.37 3.06
C VAL A 115 9.53 -32.14 2.19
N CYS A 116 10.71 -31.51 2.21
CA CYS A 116 11.01 -30.33 1.39
C CYS A 116 10.92 -30.64 -0.11
N GLN A 117 11.50 -31.75 -0.57
CA GLN A 117 11.41 -32.20 -1.97
C GLN A 117 9.95 -32.43 -2.40
N THR A 118 9.14 -33.04 -1.53
CA THR A 118 7.73 -33.28 -1.80
C THR A 118 6.95 -31.96 -1.87
N GLN A 119 7.19 -31.04 -0.94
CA GLN A 119 6.56 -29.73 -0.92
C GLN A 119 6.91 -28.91 -2.17
N MET A 120 8.18 -28.89 -2.59
CA MET A 120 8.60 -28.22 -3.82
C MET A 120 7.90 -28.79 -5.05
N ARG A 121 7.90 -30.13 -5.20
CA ARG A 121 7.24 -30.80 -6.32
C ARG A 121 5.76 -30.45 -6.37
N LYS A 122 5.08 -30.50 -5.22
CA LYS A 122 3.66 -30.17 -5.11
C LYS A 122 3.37 -28.71 -5.43
N LEU A 123 4.21 -27.78 -4.96
CA LEU A 123 4.08 -26.37 -5.29
C LEU A 123 4.27 -26.14 -6.81
N GLN A 124 5.27 -26.74 -7.42
CA GLN A 124 5.49 -26.67 -8.87
C GLN A 124 4.31 -27.25 -9.67
N GLU A 125 3.75 -28.39 -9.24
CA GLU A 125 2.53 -28.98 -9.85
C GLU A 125 1.34 -28.01 -9.78
N LEU A 126 1.13 -27.33 -8.65
CA LEU A 126 0.05 -26.35 -8.50
C LEU A 126 0.24 -25.14 -9.42
N LEU A 127 1.45 -24.62 -9.52
CA LEU A 127 1.77 -23.48 -10.39
C LEU A 127 1.58 -23.83 -11.87
N GLN A 128 1.95 -25.05 -12.28
CA GLN A 128 1.71 -25.51 -13.65
C GLN A 128 0.21 -25.66 -13.95
N LYS A 129 -0.58 -26.17 -13.01
CA LYS A 129 -2.04 -26.28 -13.17
C LYS A 129 -2.70 -24.91 -13.27
N GLU A 130 -2.25 -23.94 -12.49
CA GLU A 130 -2.74 -22.56 -12.56
C GLU A 130 -2.45 -21.94 -13.93
N GLN A 131 -1.27 -22.21 -14.50
CA GLN A 131 -0.92 -21.76 -15.86
C GLN A 131 -1.77 -22.45 -16.94
N LEU A 132 -2.09 -23.72 -16.78
CA LEU A 132 -2.91 -24.49 -17.73
C LEU A 132 -4.40 -24.13 -17.67
N GLY A 133 -4.91 -23.76 -16.48
CA GLY A 133 -6.30 -23.33 -16.27
C GLY A 133 -6.56 -21.86 -16.60
N ARG A 134 -5.51 -21.09 -16.92
CA ARG A 134 -5.63 -19.72 -17.40
C ARG A 134 -5.88 -19.77 -18.90
N ASP A 135 -7.14 -19.56 -19.31
CA ASP A 135 -7.50 -19.28 -20.71
C ASP A 135 -6.52 -18.26 -21.31
N PRO A 136 -6.23 -18.33 -22.63
CA PRO A 136 -5.24 -17.46 -23.27
C PRO A 136 -5.53 -16.00 -22.91
N PRO A 137 -4.49 -15.17 -22.71
CA PRO A 137 -4.67 -13.79 -22.31
C PRO A 137 -5.61 -13.13 -23.33
N ALA A 138 -6.77 -12.70 -22.84
CA ALA A 138 -7.63 -11.79 -23.59
C ALA A 138 -6.73 -10.65 -24.13
N PRO A 139 -6.91 -10.23 -25.39
CA PRO A 139 -6.08 -9.18 -25.99
C PRO A 139 -6.00 -7.99 -25.04
N PRO A 140 -4.86 -7.28 -24.99
CA PRO A 140 -4.62 -6.26 -23.98
C PRO A 140 -5.77 -5.25 -24.02
N ALA A 141 -6.66 -5.32 -23.04
CA ALA A 141 -7.51 -4.19 -22.71
C ALA A 141 -6.52 -3.06 -22.46
N CYS A 142 -6.62 -2.01 -23.28
CA CYS A 142 -5.81 -0.81 -23.21
C CYS A 142 -5.55 -0.48 -21.73
N PRO A 143 -4.33 -0.06 -21.35
CA PRO A 143 -4.12 0.44 -20.00
C PRO A 143 -5.11 1.58 -19.83
N ALA A 144 -6.19 1.33 -19.09
CA ALA A 144 -6.96 2.39 -18.51
C ALA A 144 -5.93 3.13 -17.67
N SER A 145 -5.45 4.25 -18.21
CA SER A 145 -4.72 5.25 -17.45
C SER A 145 -5.38 5.30 -16.09
N PRO A 146 -4.64 5.38 -14.96
CA PRO A 146 -5.28 5.71 -13.72
C PRO A 146 -5.97 7.03 -14.02
N ALA A 147 -7.30 6.97 -14.17
CA ALA A 147 -8.11 8.15 -14.27
C ALA A 147 -7.81 8.79 -12.95
N ARG A 148 -6.88 9.75 -12.99
CA ARG A 148 -6.56 10.69 -11.93
C ARG A 148 -7.95 11.03 -11.44
N ALA A 149 -8.31 10.53 -10.25
CA ALA A 149 -9.61 10.75 -9.68
C ALA A 149 -9.66 12.27 -9.55
N ARG A 150 -10.18 12.92 -10.59
CA ARG A 150 -10.57 14.29 -10.57
C ARG A 150 -11.72 14.20 -9.62
N LEU A 151 -11.42 14.42 -8.34
CA LEU A 151 -12.38 14.85 -7.37
C LEU A 151 -13.18 15.90 -8.10
N ALA A 152 -14.38 15.54 -8.54
CA ALA A 152 -15.28 16.49 -9.15
C ALA A 152 -15.40 17.61 -8.12
N PRO A 153 -15.25 18.89 -8.52
CA PRO A 153 -15.68 19.94 -7.62
C PRO A 153 -17.14 19.63 -7.35
N LEU A 154 -17.47 19.36 -6.09
CA LEU A 154 -18.84 19.40 -5.61
C LEU A 154 -19.35 20.78 -6.03
N CYS A 155 -20.12 20.82 -7.11
CA CYS A 155 -20.94 21.98 -7.45
C CYS A 155 -21.92 22.12 -6.28
N ALA A 156 -21.51 22.87 -5.27
CA ALA A 156 -22.43 23.44 -4.32
C ALA A 156 -23.36 24.32 -5.15
N ALA A 157 -24.57 23.83 -5.38
CA ALA A 157 -25.68 24.65 -5.82
C ALA A 157 -25.92 25.70 -4.74
N VAL A 158 -25.19 26.81 -4.83
CA VAL A 158 -25.48 28.01 -4.06
C VAL A 158 -26.61 28.70 -4.80
N THR A 159 -27.83 28.42 -4.36
CA THR A 159 -28.95 29.32 -4.63
C THR A 159 -28.62 30.68 -4.01
N PRO A 160 -28.62 31.79 -4.77
CA PRO A 160 -28.56 33.11 -4.16
C PRO A 160 -29.91 33.37 -3.49
N LYS A 161 -29.94 33.34 -2.16
CA LYS A 161 -31.05 33.89 -1.39
C LYS A 161 -30.86 35.41 -1.42
N ALA A 162 -31.74 36.09 -2.16
CA ALA A 162 -31.79 37.53 -2.21
C ALA A 162 -32.02 38.11 -0.81
N PHE A 163 -31.18 39.07 -0.43
CA PHE A 163 -31.47 40.11 0.54
C PHE A 163 -30.92 41.41 -0.03
#